data_AF-A0A9P1BQB5-F1
#
_entry.id   AF-A0A9P1BQB5-F1
#
_cell.length_a   1.000
_cell.length_b   1.000
_cell.length_c   1.000
_cell.angle_alpha   90.00
_cell.angle_beta   90.00
_cell.angle_gamma   90.00
#
_symmetry.space_group_name_H-M   'P 1'
#
loop_
_entity.id
_entity.type
_entity.pdbx_description
1 polymer ?
#
loop_
_entity_poly.entity_id
_entity_poly.type
_entity_poly.pdbx_seq_one_letter_code
_entity_poly.pdbx_strand_id
1 'polypeptide(L)'
;MAAALAKDMVDPQCVKAINALLASKLPVNQQVDQMVASYKKYGLAYTCTVNPSEILCHPHNRANQMLSWVDMWDKGTKMLSIGMKKQFLGESIAIETSTDSTTRKEQLEANQKLIQESTGAMAPMNGTGFLSLSTSHTTAFLRAINHGCLPEGQPALELQKDDTCWELIQDGWPWLILSHLVEKQWPMLPSIIQGALNSANAIAKAANELELAAMVAHLFSQGIGLDEAKQRIQATTTVLPEQLTTLSHFVKTFFGGDTFPLLAFLQNFSRNFNIQLQVGQDLLEAITYTNFKVHGYQMQKDYPGMVFACTSMSDTTITMVHKPPLEQEIQVDVPFADLGKWKVTRCHMAKVCPAPTVEPLLPQNVPYCQEERLRLQATLALHEAHDKHQVNHLQVAFVTSPTGLYTLQPLKKAKVLKLVPIGNVSKAKESPPKGAILMDFGGLTWQIQGWKQFQSFEDASPKPNDTLVPYFWCKATKEDSNMEFGHVNLSTNYGTLKVPVLTNSKAVEANQVLLYQKVDDDTTEATETTEGATPSKKKKAKR
;
A
#
# COMPACT_ATOMS: atom_id res chain seq x y z
N MET A 1 -7.66 13.79 50.46
CA MET A 1 -7.29 13.47 49.06
C MET A 1 -8.40 12.76 48.29
N ALA A 2 -9.03 11.70 48.82
CA ALA A 2 -10.11 10.96 48.11
C ALA A 2 -11.35 11.82 47.73
N ALA A 3 -11.73 12.81 48.55
CA ALA A 3 -12.87 13.70 48.27
C ALA A 3 -12.59 14.78 47.20
N ALA A 4 -11.31 15.11 46.95
CA ALA A 4 -10.93 16.04 45.89
C ALA A 4 -10.83 15.34 44.52
N LEU A 5 -10.41 14.07 44.51
CA LEU A 5 -10.39 13.21 43.32
C LEU A 5 -11.80 12.87 42.79
N ALA A 6 -12.81 12.89 43.66
CA ALA A 6 -14.20 12.57 43.27
C ALA A 6 -14.91 13.68 42.47
N LYS A 7 -14.41 14.92 42.48
CA LYS A 7 -15.05 16.06 41.77
C LYS A 7 -14.78 16.10 40.27
N ASP A 8 -13.78 15.36 39.78
CA ASP A 8 -13.35 15.36 38.37
C ASP A 8 -13.67 14.06 37.63
N MET A 9 -14.46 13.16 38.25
CA MET A 9 -14.81 11.86 37.68
C MET A 9 -16.31 11.76 37.45
N VAL A 10 -16.68 11.30 36.26
CA VAL A 10 -18.07 10.98 35.92
C VAL A 10 -18.48 9.69 36.62
N ASP A 11 -19.71 9.63 37.15
CA ASP A 11 -20.26 8.44 37.79
C ASP A 11 -20.14 7.21 36.86
N PRO A 12 -19.55 6.08 37.30
CA PRO A 12 -19.36 4.90 36.46
C PRO A 12 -20.65 4.33 35.85
N GLN A 13 -21.80 4.48 36.51
CA GLN A 13 -23.09 4.07 35.98
C GLN A 13 -23.54 5.00 34.85
N CYS A 14 -23.29 6.31 34.98
CA CYS A 14 -23.48 7.25 33.89
C CYS A 14 -22.59 6.84 32.71
N VAL A 15 -21.31 6.52 32.98
CA VAL A 15 -20.37 6.10 31.94
C VAL A 15 -20.91 4.90 31.15
N LYS A 16 -21.36 3.87 31.87
CA LYS A 16 -21.94 2.67 31.29
C LYS A 16 -23.20 2.97 30.46
N ALA A 17 -24.08 3.83 30.96
CA ALA A 17 -25.33 4.18 30.28
C ALA A 17 -25.06 4.93 28.96
N ILE A 18 -24.19 5.93 28.97
CA ILE A 18 -23.85 6.70 27.78
C ILE A 18 -23.12 5.83 26.75
N ASN A 19 -22.18 4.99 27.16
CA ASN A 19 -21.50 4.07 26.24
C ASN A 19 -22.47 3.07 25.60
N ALA A 20 -23.50 2.62 26.33
CA ALA A 20 -24.55 1.77 25.77
C ALA A 20 -25.40 2.53 24.73
N LEU A 21 -25.70 3.82 24.97
CA LEU A 21 -26.40 4.67 24.00
C LEU A 21 -25.56 4.92 22.74
N LEU A 22 -24.26 5.20 22.89
CA LEU A 22 -23.33 5.38 21.77
C LEU A 22 -23.20 4.11 20.91
N ALA A 23 -23.29 2.93 21.53
CA ALA A 23 -23.29 1.64 20.82
C ALA A 23 -24.67 1.21 20.30
N SER A 24 -25.73 1.96 20.60
CA SER A 24 -27.10 1.61 20.22
C SER A 24 -27.37 1.92 18.73
N LYS A 25 -28.40 1.29 18.18
CA LYS A 25 -28.93 1.59 16.84
C LYS A 25 -30.07 2.61 16.86
N LEU A 26 -30.24 3.33 17.96
CA LEU A 26 -31.29 4.34 18.07
C LEU A 26 -30.99 5.51 17.11
N PRO A 27 -32.03 6.13 16.52
CA PRO A 27 -31.86 7.37 15.78
C PRO A 27 -31.17 8.45 16.62
N VAL A 28 -30.34 9.28 15.99
CA VAL A 28 -29.44 10.23 16.69
C VAL A 28 -30.18 11.17 17.65
N ASN A 29 -31.38 11.64 17.27
CA ASN A 29 -32.19 12.51 18.14
C ASN A 29 -32.64 11.77 19.42
N GLN A 30 -33.08 10.51 19.29
CA GLN A 30 -33.47 9.69 20.45
C GLN A 30 -32.27 9.35 21.35
N GLN A 31 -31.08 9.17 20.75
CA GLN A 31 -29.85 8.99 21.51
C GLN A 31 -29.56 10.24 22.35
N VAL A 32 -29.58 11.42 21.74
CA VAL A 32 -29.28 12.69 22.43
C VAL A 32 -30.31 12.99 23.52
N ASP A 33 -31.60 12.75 23.29
CA ASP A 33 -32.64 12.91 24.32
C ASP A 33 -32.35 12.04 25.56
N GLN A 34 -32.00 10.78 25.35
CA GLN A 34 -31.67 9.85 26.42
C GLN A 34 -30.34 10.20 27.11
N MET A 35 -29.35 10.70 26.35
CA MET A 35 -28.08 11.19 26.91
C MET A 35 -28.33 12.39 27.81
N VAL A 36 -29.10 13.39 27.36
CA VAL A 36 -29.48 14.58 28.14
C VAL A 36 -30.22 14.18 29.42
N ALA A 37 -31.17 13.25 29.34
CA ALA A 37 -31.87 12.74 30.52
C ALA A 37 -30.90 12.08 31.53
N SER A 38 -29.93 11.31 31.03
CA SER A 38 -28.88 10.72 31.85
C SER A 38 -27.99 11.79 32.48
N TYR A 39 -27.54 12.79 31.72
CA TYR A 39 -26.71 13.87 32.26
C TYR A 39 -27.43 14.66 33.36
N LYS A 40 -28.71 14.98 33.18
CA LYS A 40 -29.52 15.61 34.25
C LYS A 40 -29.59 14.73 35.49
N LYS A 41 -29.85 13.43 35.34
CA LYS A 41 -29.93 12.47 36.45
C LYS A 41 -28.63 12.41 37.27
N TYR A 42 -27.48 12.49 36.62
CA TYR A 42 -26.17 12.38 37.26
C TYR A 42 -25.52 13.75 37.55
N GLY A 43 -26.26 14.86 37.45
CA GLY A 43 -25.75 16.20 37.78
C GLY A 43 -24.72 16.75 36.78
N LEU A 44 -24.68 16.21 35.57
CA LEU A 44 -23.80 16.64 34.47
C LEU A 44 -24.50 17.59 33.50
N ALA A 45 -25.77 17.90 33.72
CA ALA A 45 -26.49 18.91 32.97
C ALA A 45 -27.44 19.69 33.87
N TYR A 46 -27.54 21.00 33.64
CA TYR A 46 -28.43 21.91 34.37
C TYR A 46 -29.01 22.96 33.42
N THR A 47 -30.13 23.57 33.80
CA THR A 47 -30.71 24.68 33.05
C THR A 47 -30.39 25.99 33.75
N CYS A 48 -29.89 26.97 33.01
CA CYS A 48 -29.77 28.35 33.49
C CYS A 48 -30.08 29.34 32.36
N THR A 49 -30.41 30.57 32.73
CA THR A 49 -30.53 31.66 31.76
C THR A 49 -29.12 32.19 31.45
N VAL A 50 -28.76 32.25 30.17
CA VAL A 50 -27.44 32.71 29.73
C VAL A 50 -27.58 33.87 28.76
N ASN A 51 -26.81 34.92 28.98
CA ASN A 51 -26.75 36.06 28.06
C ASN A 51 -25.88 35.73 26.85
N PRO A 52 -26.20 36.29 25.66
CA PRO A 52 -25.36 36.15 24.47
C PRO A 52 -23.88 36.45 24.73
N SER A 53 -23.56 37.43 25.58
CA SER A 53 -22.18 37.80 25.89
C SER A 53 -21.36 36.70 26.56
N GLU A 54 -22.00 35.73 27.23
CA GLU A 54 -21.36 34.72 28.07
C GLU A 54 -21.00 33.42 27.31
N ILE A 55 -21.45 33.29 26.06
CA ILE A 55 -21.34 32.06 25.27
C ILE A 55 -20.64 32.29 23.93
N LEU A 56 -19.72 31.39 23.61
CA LEU A 56 -18.97 31.34 22.35
C LEU A 56 -19.43 30.14 21.50
N CYS A 57 -18.86 29.98 20.31
CA CYS A 57 -19.13 28.81 19.48
C CYS A 57 -18.19 27.65 19.86
N HIS A 58 -18.72 26.43 19.98
CA HIS A 58 -17.87 25.27 20.19
C HIS A 58 -16.98 24.98 18.97
N PRO A 59 -15.68 24.67 19.12
CA PRO A 59 -14.75 24.37 18.02
C PRO A 59 -15.25 23.31 17.04
N HIS A 60 -15.88 22.26 17.54
CA HIS A 60 -16.39 21.17 16.70
C HIS A 60 -17.64 21.53 15.86
N ASN A 61 -18.18 22.74 15.98
CA ASN A 61 -19.36 23.16 15.21
C ASN A 61 -19.19 22.97 13.70
N ARG A 62 -20.18 22.31 13.07
CA ARG A 62 -20.20 21.99 11.63
C ARG A 62 -18.91 21.30 11.17
N ALA A 63 -18.45 20.28 11.90
CA ALA A 63 -17.21 19.55 11.61
C ALA A 63 -15.98 20.47 11.52
N ASN A 64 -15.75 21.23 12.59
CA ASN A 64 -14.64 22.18 12.75
C ASN A 64 -14.71 23.45 11.87
N GLN A 65 -15.82 23.69 11.18
CA GLN A 65 -15.99 24.91 10.39
C GLN A 65 -16.33 26.15 11.22
N MET A 66 -16.72 25.97 12.48
CA MET A 66 -17.27 27.02 13.35
C MET A 66 -18.58 27.59 12.78
N LEU A 67 -18.83 28.89 12.94
CA LEU A 67 -19.94 29.60 12.30
C LEU A 67 -19.42 30.42 11.11
N SER A 68 -20.29 30.69 10.14
CA SER A 68 -20.02 31.66 9.07
C SER A 68 -20.58 33.00 9.53
N TRP A 69 -19.74 34.03 9.66
CA TRP A 69 -20.19 35.36 10.05
C TRP A 69 -21.11 35.97 8.99
N VAL A 70 -20.95 35.61 7.71
CA VAL A 70 -21.86 36.03 6.64
C VAL A 70 -23.23 35.39 6.81
N ASP A 71 -23.29 34.06 7.01
CA ASP A 71 -24.56 33.36 7.28
C ASP A 71 -25.22 33.86 8.57
N MET A 72 -24.41 34.22 9.57
CA MET A 72 -24.87 34.78 10.84
C MET A 72 -25.62 36.10 10.60
N TRP A 73 -25.05 37.01 9.82
CA TRP A 73 -25.69 38.28 9.46
C TRP A 73 -26.92 38.10 8.56
N ASP A 74 -26.86 37.23 7.55
CA ASP A 74 -28.00 36.94 6.67
C ASP A 74 -29.19 36.36 7.47
N LYS A 75 -28.94 35.38 8.35
CA LYS A 75 -29.98 34.82 9.21
C LYS A 75 -30.50 35.84 10.22
N GLY A 76 -29.60 36.56 10.89
CA GLY A 76 -29.97 37.52 11.92
C GLY A 76 -30.82 38.67 11.39
N THR A 77 -30.44 39.26 10.26
CA THR A 77 -31.22 40.33 9.60
C THR A 77 -32.59 39.85 9.16
N LYS A 78 -32.71 38.63 8.62
CA LYS A 78 -34.01 38.01 8.33
C LYS A 78 -34.85 37.81 9.59
N MET A 79 -34.25 37.31 10.68
CA MET A 79 -34.94 37.16 11.96
C MET A 79 -35.49 38.49 12.49
N LEU A 80 -34.72 39.58 12.38
CA LEU A 80 -35.19 40.93 12.74
C LEU A 80 -36.35 41.37 11.84
N SER A 81 -36.24 41.20 10.52
CA SER A 81 -37.28 41.64 9.57
C SER A 81 -38.63 40.93 9.76
N ILE A 82 -38.60 39.68 10.22
CA ILE A 82 -39.80 38.86 10.51
C ILE A 82 -40.33 39.15 11.93
N GLY A 83 -39.49 39.69 12.81
CA GLY A 83 -39.74 39.85 14.23
C GLY A 83 -39.21 38.66 15.02
N MET A 84 -38.22 38.92 15.89
CA MET A 84 -37.68 37.91 16.78
C MET A 84 -38.69 37.53 17.87
N LYS A 85 -38.76 36.22 18.20
CA LYS A 85 -39.52 35.75 19.36
C LYS A 85 -38.72 34.71 20.12
N LYS A 86 -38.63 34.87 21.45
CA LYS A 86 -37.93 33.96 22.37
C LYS A 86 -38.34 32.50 22.19
N GLN A 87 -39.63 32.25 21.99
CA GLN A 87 -40.20 30.91 21.77
C GLN A 87 -39.68 30.18 20.52
N PHE A 88 -39.10 30.88 19.55
CA PHE A 88 -38.56 30.30 18.31
C PHE A 88 -37.07 29.94 18.39
N LEU A 89 -36.41 30.22 19.52
CA LEU A 89 -35.01 29.83 19.74
C LEU A 89 -34.86 28.33 20.08
N GLY A 90 -35.97 27.63 20.31
CA GLY A 90 -35.99 26.19 20.58
C GLY A 90 -35.20 25.79 21.83
N GLU A 91 -34.85 24.50 21.93
CA GLU A 91 -33.98 23.99 22.99
C GLU A 91 -32.51 24.35 22.69
N SER A 92 -32.02 25.36 23.38
CA SER A 92 -30.62 25.80 23.26
C SER A 92 -29.73 24.99 24.20
N ILE A 93 -28.67 24.38 23.65
CA ILE A 93 -27.73 23.53 24.39
C ILE A 93 -26.32 24.11 24.26
N ALA A 94 -25.62 24.18 25.38
CA ALA A 94 -24.22 24.58 25.46
C ALA A 94 -23.44 23.64 26.38
N ILE A 95 -22.12 23.72 26.33
CA ILE A 95 -21.22 23.02 27.22
C ILE A 95 -20.31 24.02 27.93
N GLU A 96 -19.96 23.75 29.19
CA GLU A 96 -18.96 24.54 29.91
C GLU A 96 -17.61 24.48 29.19
N THR A 97 -16.90 25.61 29.20
CA THR A 97 -15.53 25.67 28.70
C THR A 97 -14.65 24.76 29.56
N SER A 98 -13.70 24.06 28.94
CA SER A 98 -12.83 23.12 29.65
C SER A 98 -12.08 23.80 30.82
N THR A 99 -11.88 23.03 31.89
CA THR A 99 -10.98 23.39 33.00
C THR A 99 -9.54 22.96 32.73
N ASP A 100 -9.30 22.09 31.74
CA ASP A 100 -7.96 21.78 31.27
C ASP A 100 -7.40 22.97 30.48
N SER A 101 -6.21 23.42 30.86
CA SER A 101 -5.60 24.63 30.29
C SER A 101 -5.32 24.53 28.78
N THR A 102 -5.02 23.34 28.26
CA THR A 102 -4.69 23.13 26.84
C THR A 102 -5.97 23.16 26.02
N THR A 103 -6.94 22.33 26.37
CA THR A 103 -8.24 22.29 25.68
C THR A 103 -8.96 23.64 25.77
N ARG A 104 -8.92 24.30 26.93
CA ARG A 104 -9.48 25.65 27.11
C ARG A 104 -8.85 26.64 26.14
N LYS A 105 -7.52 26.61 26.03
CA LYS A 105 -6.79 27.50 25.11
C LYS A 105 -7.22 27.25 23.66
N GLU A 106 -7.29 26.00 23.22
CA GLU A 106 -7.76 25.65 21.88
C GLU A 106 -9.20 26.13 21.61
N GLN A 107 -10.09 25.96 22.58
CA GLN A 107 -11.49 26.42 22.50
C GLN A 107 -11.61 27.94 22.31
N LEU A 108 -10.80 28.71 23.04
CA LEU A 108 -10.79 30.16 22.96
C LEU A 108 -10.07 30.66 21.71
N GLU A 109 -8.94 30.06 21.32
CA GLU A 109 -8.18 30.42 20.13
C GLU A 109 -9.00 30.22 18.84
N ALA A 110 -9.81 29.15 18.76
CA ALA A 110 -10.70 28.92 17.63
C ALA A 110 -11.70 30.07 17.43
N ASN A 111 -12.30 30.57 18.52
CA ASN A 111 -13.22 31.71 18.47
C ASN A 111 -12.48 33.02 18.18
N GLN A 112 -11.30 33.22 18.77
CA GLN A 112 -10.48 34.40 18.53
C GLN A 112 -10.06 34.52 17.07
N LYS A 113 -9.67 33.39 16.44
CA LYS A 113 -9.34 33.31 15.03
C LYS A 113 -10.55 33.67 14.16
N LEU A 114 -11.72 33.11 14.45
CA LEU A 114 -12.95 33.42 13.72
C LEU A 114 -13.31 34.93 13.80
N ILE A 115 -13.18 35.54 14.99
CA ILE A 115 -13.45 36.97 15.17
C ILE A 115 -12.47 37.81 14.33
N GLN A 116 -11.18 37.44 14.30
CA GLN A 116 -10.18 38.12 13.46
C GLN A 116 -10.48 37.99 11.97
N GLU A 117 -10.93 36.81 11.52
CA GLU A 117 -11.34 36.55 10.13
C GLU A 117 -12.58 37.37 9.71
N SER A 118 -13.41 37.82 10.66
CA SER A 118 -14.66 38.53 10.39
C SER A 118 -14.52 40.03 10.11
N THR A 119 -13.30 40.59 10.15
CA THR A 119 -12.99 41.99 9.80
C THR A 119 -13.94 43.03 10.44
N GLY A 120 -14.29 42.85 11.71
CA GLY A 120 -15.17 43.76 12.46
C GLY A 120 -16.66 43.39 12.49
N ALA A 121 -17.07 42.35 11.76
CA ALA A 121 -18.45 41.89 11.70
C ALA A 121 -18.89 41.08 12.94
N MET A 122 -17.97 40.63 13.79
CA MET A 122 -18.27 39.91 15.03
C MET A 122 -17.79 40.65 16.27
N ALA A 123 -18.54 40.48 17.36
CA ALA A 123 -18.19 41.04 18.66
C ALA A 123 -16.87 40.46 19.21
N PRO A 124 -16.06 41.29 19.89
CA PRO A 124 -14.88 40.80 20.61
C PRO A 124 -15.26 39.76 21.66
N MET A 125 -14.28 38.92 22.02
CA MET A 125 -14.46 37.88 23.03
C MET A 125 -14.64 38.52 24.41
N ASN A 126 -15.78 38.24 25.05
CA ASN A 126 -16.21 38.79 26.33
C ASN A 126 -16.57 37.64 27.30
N GLY A 127 -17.21 36.58 26.80
CA GLY A 127 -17.55 35.39 27.59
C GLY A 127 -16.52 34.28 27.50
N THR A 128 -16.23 33.62 28.64
CA THR A 128 -15.38 32.43 28.72
C THR A 128 -16.01 31.29 29.53
N GLY A 129 -17.34 31.32 29.68
CA GLY A 129 -18.09 30.36 30.49
C GLY A 129 -18.55 29.16 29.67
N PHE A 130 -19.22 29.41 28.55
CA PHE A 130 -19.93 28.38 27.79
C PHE A 130 -19.61 28.38 26.29
N LEU A 131 -19.78 27.22 25.66
CA LEU A 131 -19.62 26.97 24.23
C LEU A 131 -20.92 26.38 23.67
N SER A 132 -21.53 27.04 22.69
CA SER A 132 -22.80 26.64 22.10
C SER A 132 -22.68 25.37 21.26
N LEU A 133 -23.60 24.42 21.46
CA LEU A 133 -23.82 23.25 20.60
C LEU A 133 -25.07 23.41 19.70
N SER A 134 -25.95 24.36 20.01
CA SER A 134 -27.02 24.84 19.13
C SER A 134 -27.16 26.36 19.22
N THR A 135 -27.95 26.95 18.30
CA THR A 135 -28.29 28.39 18.33
C THR A 135 -27.09 29.34 18.18
N SER A 136 -25.93 28.83 17.72
CA SER A 136 -24.67 29.59 17.65
C SER A 136 -24.71 30.86 16.80
N HIS A 137 -25.38 30.82 15.64
CA HIS A 137 -25.48 31.98 14.74
C HIS A 137 -26.34 33.08 15.37
N THR A 138 -27.49 32.73 15.94
CA THR A 138 -28.36 33.71 16.61
C THR A 138 -27.63 34.37 17.78
N THR A 139 -26.93 33.58 18.59
CA THR A 139 -26.15 34.14 19.70
C THR A 139 -25.06 35.08 19.22
N ALA A 140 -24.25 34.65 18.24
CA ALA A 140 -23.17 35.48 17.70
C ALA A 140 -23.69 36.77 17.06
N PHE A 141 -24.85 36.73 16.40
CA PHE A 141 -25.53 37.90 15.85
C PHE A 141 -25.98 38.89 16.94
N LEU A 142 -26.64 38.41 18.00
CA LEU A 142 -27.06 39.25 19.12
C LEU A 142 -25.87 39.88 19.85
N ARG A 143 -24.75 39.15 19.96
CA ARG A 143 -23.50 39.71 20.50
C ARG A 143 -22.97 40.84 19.62
N ALA A 144 -23.00 40.68 18.30
CA ALA A 144 -22.56 41.67 17.33
C ALA A 144 -23.40 42.96 17.43
N ILE A 145 -24.73 42.83 17.52
CA ILE A 145 -25.63 43.97 17.78
C ILE A 145 -25.27 44.67 19.08
N ASN A 146 -25.09 43.92 20.18
CA ASN A 146 -24.78 44.49 21.49
C ASN A 146 -23.46 45.30 21.49
N HIS A 147 -22.47 44.88 20.69
CA HIS A 147 -21.18 45.57 20.56
C HIS A 147 -21.15 46.61 19.43
N GLY A 148 -22.23 46.79 18.68
CA GLY A 148 -22.25 47.70 17.52
C GLY A 148 -21.38 47.24 16.34
N CYS A 149 -21.11 45.95 16.23
CA CYS A 149 -20.38 45.35 15.11
C CYS A 149 -21.28 45.28 13.88
N LEU A 150 -20.71 45.49 12.68
CA LEU A 150 -21.41 45.45 11.40
C LEU A 150 -20.46 44.91 10.32
N PRO A 151 -20.96 44.21 9.28
CA PRO A 151 -20.16 43.88 8.11
C PRO A 151 -19.68 45.14 7.39
N GLU A 152 -18.50 45.07 6.78
CA GLU A 152 -17.94 46.18 6.02
C GLU A 152 -18.90 46.64 4.91
N GLY A 153 -19.11 47.95 4.80
CA GLY A 153 -19.97 48.55 3.77
C GLY A 153 -21.48 48.45 4.02
N GLN A 154 -21.94 47.89 5.14
CA GLN A 154 -23.36 47.88 5.48
C GLN A 154 -23.79 49.10 6.32
N PRO A 155 -25.02 49.61 6.13
CA PRO A 155 -25.56 50.69 6.94
C PRO A 155 -25.76 50.24 8.39
N ALA A 156 -25.74 51.20 9.31
CA ALA A 156 -26.07 50.93 10.71
C ALA A 156 -27.51 50.40 10.83
N LEU A 157 -27.69 49.38 11.68
CA LEU A 157 -29.01 48.86 12.00
C LEU A 157 -29.70 49.79 13.01
N GLU A 158 -30.77 50.44 12.59
CA GLU A 158 -31.66 51.19 13.47
C GLU A 158 -32.67 50.23 14.12
N LEU A 159 -32.34 49.77 15.33
CA LEU A 159 -33.23 48.90 16.11
C LEU A 159 -33.90 49.70 17.22
N GLN A 160 -35.24 49.67 17.24
CA GLN A 160 -36.02 50.25 18.32
C GLN A 160 -35.69 49.52 19.64
N LYS A 161 -35.58 50.27 20.74
CA LYS A 161 -35.15 49.73 22.04
C LYS A 161 -36.18 48.79 22.69
N ASP A 162 -37.40 48.78 22.19
CA ASP A 162 -38.50 47.89 22.57
C ASP A 162 -38.56 46.59 21.74
N ASP A 163 -37.66 46.42 20.76
CA ASP A 163 -37.55 45.16 20.01
C ASP A 163 -37.13 44.00 20.93
N THR A 164 -37.77 42.83 20.77
CA THR A 164 -37.47 41.60 21.51
C THR A 164 -36.00 41.19 21.41
N CYS A 165 -35.26 41.62 20.39
CA CYS A 165 -33.82 41.40 20.32
C CYS A 165 -33.08 41.99 21.54
N TRP A 166 -33.52 43.14 22.07
CA TRP A 166 -32.91 43.76 23.24
C TRP A 166 -33.22 43.00 24.53
N GLU A 167 -34.42 42.42 24.67
CA GLU A 167 -34.73 41.50 25.77
C GLU A 167 -33.78 40.29 25.74
N LEU A 168 -33.57 39.69 24.56
CA LEU A 168 -32.65 38.54 24.43
C LEU A 168 -31.19 38.91 24.70
N ILE A 169 -30.78 40.14 24.42
CA ILE A 169 -29.43 40.65 24.69
C ILE A 169 -29.21 40.91 26.18
N GLN A 170 -30.22 41.47 26.87
CA GLN A 170 -30.10 41.91 28.26
C GLN A 170 -30.44 40.82 29.28
N ASP A 171 -31.51 40.07 29.02
CA ASP A 171 -32.06 39.09 29.96
C ASP A 171 -31.68 37.65 29.58
N GLY A 172 -31.22 37.44 28.35
CA GLY A 172 -30.89 36.11 27.84
C GLY A 172 -32.10 35.20 27.71
N TRP A 173 -31.83 33.90 27.57
CA TRP A 173 -32.87 32.87 27.54
C TRP A 173 -32.38 31.57 28.20
N PRO A 174 -33.27 30.62 28.50
CA PRO A 174 -32.88 29.34 29.10
C PRO A 174 -32.01 28.50 28.16
N TRP A 175 -30.89 28.01 28.69
CA TRP A 175 -30.00 27.05 28.06
C TRP A 175 -29.89 25.79 28.91
N LEU A 176 -29.81 24.63 28.27
CA LEU A 176 -29.28 23.43 28.88
C LEU A 176 -27.75 23.47 28.80
N ILE A 177 -27.11 23.54 29.96
CA ILE A 177 -25.66 23.52 30.08
C ILE A 177 -25.20 22.13 30.44
N LEU A 178 -24.32 21.57 29.62
CA LEU A 178 -23.58 20.35 29.91
C LEU A 178 -22.29 20.69 30.66
N SER A 179 -21.95 19.88 31.65
CA SER A 179 -20.69 20.04 32.36
C SER A 179 -19.49 19.77 31.44
N HIS A 180 -18.38 20.47 31.65
CA HIS A 180 -17.12 20.23 30.92
C HIS A 180 -16.62 18.79 31.07
N LEU A 181 -17.05 18.09 32.13
CA LEU A 181 -16.74 16.67 32.35
C LEU A 181 -17.33 15.76 31.26
N VAL A 182 -18.39 16.18 30.58
CA VAL A 182 -19.02 15.41 29.48
C VAL A 182 -18.06 15.31 28.29
N GLU A 183 -17.52 16.43 27.80
CA GLU A 183 -16.55 16.41 26.70
C GLU A 183 -15.21 15.78 27.14
N LYS A 184 -14.78 16.04 28.38
CA LYS A 184 -13.57 15.40 28.92
C LYS A 184 -13.68 13.87 28.90
N GLN A 185 -14.83 13.32 29.29
CA GLN A 185 -15.06 11.88 29.32
C GLN A 185 -15.32 11.31 27.92
N TRP A 186 -15.95 12.09 27.04
CA TRP A 186 -16.32 11.69 25.69
C TRP A 186 -16.06 12.83 24.68
N PRO A 187 -14.84 12.94 24.14
CA PRO A 187 -14.45 14.05 23.27
C PRO A 187 -15.27 14.18 21.98
N MET A 188 -15.94 13.10 21.54
CA MET A 188 -16.77 13.07 20.33
C MET A 188 -18.21 13.58 20.53
N LEU A 189 -18.69 13.71 21.77
CA LEU A 189 -20.09 14.05 22.05
C LEU A 189 -20.52 15.43 21.55
N PRO A 190 -19.71 16.51 21.62
CA PRO A 190 -20.09 17.79 21.05
C PRO A 190 -20.54 17.67 19.59
N SER A 191 -19.81 16.89 18.78
CA SER A 191 -20.13 16.67 17.36
C SER A 191 -21.43 15.87 17.18
N ILE A 192 -21.69 14.85 18.01
CA ILE A 192 -22.92 14.05 17.96
C ILE A 192 -24.14 14.89 18.32
N ILE A 193 -24.04 15.66 19.41
CA ILE A 193 -25.12 16.52 19.89
C ILE A 193 -25.43 17.61 18.85
N GLN A 194 -24.41 18.25 18.29
CA GLN A 194 -24.61 19.21 17.20
C GLN A 194 -25.25 18.56 15.97
N GLY A 195 -24.85 17.35 15.59
CA GLY A 195 -25.46 16.61 14.49
C GLY A 195 -26.95 16.36 14.71
N ALA A 196 -27.35 15.99 15.92
CA ALA A 196 -28.76 15.83 16.29
C ALA A 196 -29.52 17.17 16.25
N LEU A 197 -28.99 18.21 16.90
CA LEU A 197 -29.67 19.50 17.01
C LEU A 197 -29.75 20.24 15.68
N ASN A 198 -28.83 19.97 14.74
CA ASN A 198 -28.88 20.50 13.39
C ASN A 198 -29.65 19.60 12.40
N SER A 199 -30.17 18.43 12.83
CA SER A 199 -30.85 17.50 11.93
C SER A 199 -32.10 18.12 11.28
N ALA A 200 -32.86 18.95 11.99
CA ALA A 200 -33.99 19.67 11.43
C ALA A 200 -33.58 20.66 10.33
N ASN A 201 -32.45 21.35 10.52
CA ASN A 201 -31.86 22.21 9.49
C ASN A 201 -31.33 21.39 8.31
N ALA A 202 -30.75 20.21 8.55
CA ALA A 202 -30.26 19.31 7.51
C ALA A 202 -31.40 18.70 6.66
N ILE A 203 -32.60 18.59 7.23
CA ILE A 203 -33.83 18.23 6.49
C ILE A 203 -34.29 19.40 5.63
N ALA A 204 -34.29 20.62 6.17
CA ALA A 204 -34.77 21.82 5.46
C ALA A 204 -33.77 22.35 4.40
N LYS A 205 -32.47 22.17 4.62
CA LYS A 205 -31.37 22.59 3.75
C LYS A 205 -30.31 21.51 3.72
N ALA A 206 -30.15 20.84 2.58
CA ALA A 206 -29.14 19.82 2.39
C ALA A 206 -27.72 20.40 2.60
N ALA A 207 -26.86 19.62 3.25
CA ALA A 207 -25.44 19.96 3.39
C ALA A 207 -24.77 20.00 2.00
N ASN A 208 -23.86 20.96 1.79
CA ASN A 208 -23.08 21.02 0.54
C ASN A 208 -21.90 20.03 0.55
N GLU A 209 -21.29 19.78 -0.60
CA GLU A 209 -20.21 18.81 -0.77
C GLU A 209 -18.98 19.17 0.09
N LEU A 210 -18.71 20.45 0.32
CA LEU A 210 -17.58 20.89 1.16
C LEU A 210 -17.83 20.58 2.64
N GLU A 211 -19.05 20.77 3.12
CA GLU A 211 -19.50 20.36 4.46
C GLU A 211 -19.43 18.86 4.63
N LEU A 212 -19.95 18.10 3.69
CA LEU A 212 -19.90 16.65 3.72
C LEU A 212 -18.44 16.14 3.69
N ALA A 213 -17.56 16.77 2.90
CA ALA A 213 -16.14 16.45 2.85
C ALA A 213 -15.46 16.72 4.20
N ALA A 214 -15.78 17.85 4.84
CA ALA A 214 -15.32 18.19 6.18
C ALA A 214 -15.79 17.18 7.23
N MET A 215 -17.05 16.74 7.17
CA MET A 215 -17.57 15.71 8.07
C MET A 215 -16.84 14.38 7.90
N VAL A 216 -16.58 13.95 6.66
CA VAL A 216 -15.80 12.74 6.36
C VAL A 216 -14.38 12.86 6.92
N ALA A 217 -13.68 13.96 6.62
CA ALA A 217 -12.32 14.19 7.10
C ALA A 217 -12.24 14.26 8.63
N HIS A 218 -13.19 14.93 9.29
CA HIS A 218 -13.25 15.02 10.74
C HIS A 218 -13.41 13.65 11.39
N LEU A 219 -14.37 12.84 10.95
CA LEU A 219 -14.57 11.49 11.48
C LEU A 219 -13.34 10.61 11.23
N PHE A 220 -12.73 10.71 10.05
CA PHE A 220 -11.51 9.99 9.73
C PHE A 220 -10.33 10.40 10.63
N SER A 221 -10.17 11.70 10.92
CA SER A 221 -9.14 12.20 11.83
C SER A 221 -9.30 11.71 13.28
N GLN A 222 -10.52 11.29 13.66
CA GLN A 222 -10.82 10.68 14.96
C GLN A 222 -10.60 9.15 14.97
N GLY A 223 -10.04 8.59 13.90
CA GLY A 223 -9.78 7.15 13.77
C GLY A 223 -10.99 6.32 13.33
N ILE A 224 -12.08 6.95 12.88
CA ILE A 224 -13.27 6.25 12.38
C ILE A 224 -13.04 5.83 10.93
N GLY A 225 -13.26 4.54 10.62
CA GLY A 225 -13.13 4.03 9.26
C GLY A 225 -14.15 4.69 8.30
N LEU A 226 -13.79 4.82 7.03
CA LEU A 226 -14.61 5.54 6.04
C LEU A 226 -16.05 5.00 5.91
N ASP A 227 -16.26 3.69 6.01
CA ASP A 227 -17.60 3.11 5.89
C ASP A 227 -18.48 3.46 7.11
N GLU A 228 -17.90 3.44 8.31
CA GLU A 228 -18.59 3.88 9.51
C GLU A 228 -18.84 5.40 9.49
N ALA A 229 -17.88 6.18 8.99
CA ALA A 229 -18.03 7.63 8.83
C ALA A 229 -19.20 7.99 7.90
N LYS A 230 -19.32 7.29 6.76
CA LYS A 230 -20.46 7.45 5.84
C LYS A 230 -21.80 7.17 6.53
N GLN A 231 -21.90 6.08 7.30
CA GLN A 231 -23.13 5.74 8.02
C GLN A 231 -23.51 6.81 9.05
N ARG A 232 -22.53 7.34 9.79
CA ARG A 232 -22.77 8.41 10.79
C ARG A 232 -23.26 9.70 10.13
N ILE A 233 -22.70 10.07 8.97
CA ILE A 233 -23.14 11.26 8.23
C ILE A 233 -24.56 11.06 7.67
N GLN A 234 -24.86 9.88 7.11
CA GLN A 234 -26.21 9.54 6.63
C GLN A 234 -27.25 9.59 7.74
N ALA A 235 -26.88 9.23 8.97
CA ALA A 235 -27.80 9.26 10.10
C ALA A 235 -28.16 10.70 10.56
N THR A 236 -27.40 11.71 10.12
CA THR A 236 -27.55 13.11 10.55
C THR A 236 -27.87 14.07 9.40
N THR A 237 -27.95 13.57 8.16
CA THR A 237 -28.15 14.37 6.95
C THR A 237 -29.09 13.69 5.97
N THR A 238 -29.52 14.41 4.93
CA THR A 238 -30.39 13.89 3.85
C THR A 238 -29.62 13.46 2.60
N VAL A 239 -28.28 13.41 2.66
CA VAL A 239 -27.41 13.11 1.51
C VAL A 239 -27.62 11.68 0.99
N LEU A 240 -27.56 11.52 -0.33
CA LEU A 240 -27.67 10.20 -0.95
C LEU A 240 -26.40 9.36 -0.68
N PRO A 241 -26.54 8.04 -0.46
CA PRO A 241 -25.38 7.16 -0.23
C PRO A 241 -24.31 7.18 -1.32
N GLU A 242 -24.74 7.32 -2.57
CA GLU A 242 -23.86 7.37 -3.74
C GLU A 242 -23.01 8.63 -3.74
N GLN A 243 -23.60 9.78 -3.39
CA GLN A 243 -22.88 11.06 -3.25
C GLN A 243 -21.79 10.98 -2.19
N LEU A 244 -22.09 10.41 -1.03
CA LEU A 244 -21.08 10.20 0.01
C LEU A 244 -19.98 9.23 -0.41
N THR A 245 -20.30 8.22 -1.24
CA THR A 245 -19.31 7.27 -1.73
C THR A 245 -18.31 7.96 -2.66
N THR A 246 -18.81 8.70 -3.65
CA THR A 246 -17.98 9.49 -4.57
C THR A 246 -17.16 10.52 -3.80
N LEU A 247 -17.78 11.29 -2.91
CA LEU A 247 -17.10 12.32 -2.13
C LEU A 247 -16.04 11.74 -1.20
N SER A 248 -16.31 10.61 -0.54
CA SER A 248 -15.31 9.94 0.31
C SER A 248 -14.10 9.51 -0.51
N HIS A 249 -14.32 9.02 -1.74
CA HIS A 249 -13.22 8.67 -2.63
C HIS A 249 -12.44 9.91 -3.07
N PHE A 250 -13.14 11.00 -3.39
CA PHE A 250 -12.52 12.28 -3.75
C PHE A 250 -11.66 12.83 -2.60
N VAL A 251 -12.20 12.86 -1.38
CA VAL A 251 -11.51 13.29 -0.15
C VAL A 251 -10.24 12.47 0.08
N LYS A 252 -10.35 11.14 -0.01
CA LYS A 252 -9.22 10.22 0.18
C LYS A 252 -8.12 10.42 -0.86
N THR A 253 -8.48 10.69 -2.12
CA THR A 253 -7.53 10.70 -3.23
C THR A 253 -6.86 12.06 -3.42
N PHE A 254 -7.58 13.18 -3.20
CA PHE A 254 -7.16 14.47 -3.74
C PHE A 254 -6.92 15.60 -2.72
N PHE A 255 -7.25 15.44 -1.44
CA PHE A 255 -7.19 16.57 -0.48
C PHE A 255 -5.86 16.74 0.29
N GLY A 256 -4.79 16.06 -0.15
CA GLY A 256 -3.43 16.35 0.32
C GLY A 256 -2.96 15.55 1.54
N GLY A 257 -3.49 14.34 1.76
CA GLY A 257 -3.01 13.40 2.79
C GLY A 257 -3.71 13.54 4.14
N ASP A 258 -3.10 12.98 5.19
CA ASP A 258 -3.73 12.76 6.51
C ASP A 258 -4.17 14.04 7.24
N THR A 259 -3.63 15.20 6.86
CA THR A 259 -3.94 16.50 7.46
C THR A 259 -4.93 17.33 6.64
N PHE A 260 -5.37 16.83 5.48
CA PHE A 260 -6.35 17.48 4.59
C PHE A 260 -6.11 18.99 4.33
N PRO A 261 -4.89 19.44 4.00
CA PRO A 261 -4.56 20.87 3.90
C PRO A 261 -5.36 21.61 2.83
N LEU A 262 -5.70 20.94 1.72
CA LEU A 262 -6.52 21.52 0.66
C LEU A 262 -7.99 21.71 1.11
N LEU A 263 -8.46 20.86 2.03
CA LEU A 263 -9.82 20.95 2.55
C LEU A 263 -9.93 22.16 3.47
N ALA A 264 -8.93 22.33 4.35
CA ALA A 264 -8.83 23.49 5.22
C ALA A 264 -8.75 24.80 4.41
N PHE A 265 -7.99 24.82 3.31
CA PHE A 265 -7.95 25.96 2.40
C PHE A 265 -9.33 26.26 1.81
N LEU A 266 -10.02 25.25 1.25
CA LEU A 266 -11.34 25.43 0.64
C LEU A 266 -12.41 25.87 1.66
N GLN A 267 -12.36 25.37 2.89
CA GLN A 267 -13.21 25.83 3.99
C GLN A 267 -12.97 27.31 4.31
N ASN A 268 -11.71 27.74 4.43
CA ASN A 268 -11.37 29.14 4.66
C ASN A 268 -11.85 30.03 3.50
N PHE A 269 -11.62 29.59 2.27
CA PHE A 269 -12.06 30.30 1.08
C PHE A 269 -13.59 30.45 1.03
N SER A 270 -14.34 29.36 1.24
CA SER A 270 -15.81 29.38 1.27
C SER A 270 -16.36 30.35 2.33
N ARG A 271 -15.78 30.38 3.53
CA ARG A 271 -16.19 31.31 4.60
C ARG A 271 -15.97 32.78 4.25
N ASN A 272 -14.85 33.10 3.61
CA ASN A 272 -14.50 34.48 3.27
C ASN A 272 -15.30 35.03 2.07
N PHE A 273 -15.70 34.16 1.13
CA PHE A 273 -16.37 34.57 -0.11
C PHE A 273 -17.85 34.16 -0.18
N ASN A 274 -18.39 33.55 0.88
CA ASN A 274 -19.75 33.03 0.95
C ASN A 274 -20.13 32.10 -0.22
N ILE A 275 -19.18 31.29 -0.67
CA ILE A 275 -19.39 30.38 -1.80
C ILE A 275 -20.00 29.07 -1.28
N GLN A 276 -21.29 28.87 -1.59
CA GLN A 276 -22.05 27.63 -1.36
C GLN A 276 -22.28 26.90 -2.68
N LEU A 277 -21.24 26.78 -3.51
CA LEU A 277 -21.35 26.13 -4.81
C LEU A 277 -21.46 24.62 -4.61
N GLN A 278 -22.54 24.03 -5.13
CA GLN A 278 -22.62 22.60 -5.35
C GLN A 278 -22.16 22.31 -6.78
N VAL A 279 -21.19 21.42 -6.92
CA VAL A 279 -20.71 20.98 -8.24
C VAL A 279 -21.64 19.93 -8.84
N GLY A 280 -22.41 19.24 -8.00
CA GLY A 280 -23.34 18.20 -8.40
C GLY A 280 -22.67 16.83 -8.52
N GLN A 281 -23.48 15.78 -8.38
CA GLN A 281 -22.99 14.39 -8.36
C GLN A 281 -22.26 14.03 -9.66
N ASP A 282 -22.86 14.32 -10.82
CA ASP A 282 -22.30 13.92 -12.13
C ASP A 282 -20.90 14.51 -12.35
N LEU A 283 -20.72 15.79 -12.03
CA LEU A 283 -19.44 16.47 -12.17
C LEU A 283 -18.44 15.98 -11.13
N LEU A 284 -18.86 15.80 -9.88
CA LEU A 284 -17.99 15.27 -8.83
C LEU A 284 -17.52 13.85 -9.17
N GLU A 285 -18.41 13.00 -9.65
CA GLU A 285 -18.10 11.63 -10.08
C GLU A 285 -17.14 11.63 -11.26
N ALA A 286 -17.41 12.47 -12.27
CA ALA A 286 -16.51 12.65 -13.39
C ALA A 286 -15.11 13.06 -12.92
N ILE A 287 -14.97 14.09 -12.10
CA ILE A 287 -13.66 14.56 -11.60
C ILE A 287 -12.97 13.48 -10.75
N THR A 288 -13.73 12.77 -9.92
CA THR A 288 -13.20 11.80 -8.97
C THR A 288 -12.66 10.55 -9.64
N TYR A 289 -13.40 10.00 -10.61
CA TYR A 289 -13.07 8.75 -11.27
C TYR A 289 -12.44 8.92 -12.64
N THR A 290 -12.33 10.16 -13.15
CA THR A 290 -11.55 10.43 -14.37
C THR A 290 -10.10 10.06 -14.12
N ASN A 291 -9.73 8.95 -14.73
CA ASN A 291 -8.40 8.40 -14.63
C ASN A 291 -7.56 8.92 -15.79
N PHE A 292 -6.72 9.92 -15.51
CA PHE A 292 -5.73 10.43 -16.45
C PHE A 292 -4.54 9.48 -16.70
N LYS A 293 -4.62 8.19 -16.32
CA LYS A 293 -3.69 7.12 -16.78
C LYS A 293 -3.87 6.80 -18.28
N VAL A 294 -4.09 7.83 -19.08
CA VAL A 294 -3.86 7.84 -20.51
C VAL A 294 -2.36 7.63 -20.72
N HIS A 295 -1.98 6.57 -21.44
CA HIS A 295 -0.58 6.27 -21.72
C HIS A 295 0.01 7.22 -22.78
N GLY A 296 -0.87 7.85 -23.57
CA GLY A 296 -0.56 8.97 -24.44
C GLY A 296 -1.72 9.33 -25.36
N TYR A 297 -1.48 10.29 -26.24
CA TYR A 297 -2.40 10.80 -27.24
C TYR A 297 -1.83 10.57 -28.63
N GLN A 298 -2.67 10.31 -29.62
CA GLN A 298 -2.27 10.19 -31.02
C GLN A 298 -3.11 11.09 -31.91
N MET A 299 -2.49 11.65 -32.93
CA MET A 299 -3.15 12.36 -34.00
C MET A 299 -2.64 11.80 -35.33
N GLN A 300 -3.24 10.69 -35.77
CA GLN A 300 -2.74 9.90 -36.91
C GLN A 300 -2.67 10.67 -38.23
N LYS A 301 -3.46 11.74 -38.39
CA LYS A 301 -3.48 12.54 -39.62
C LYS A 301 -2.21 13.36 -39.81
N ASP A 302 -1.74 14.01 -38.74
CA ASP A 302 -0.64 14.98 -38.80
C ASP A 302 0.66 14.38 -38.22
N TYR A 303 0.53 13.40 -37.31
CA TYR A 303 1.64 12.72 -36.64
C TYR A 303 1.43 11.19 -36.65
N PRO A 304 1.50 10.54 -37.82
CA PRO A 304 1.24 9.11 -37.94
C PRO A 304 2.20 8.28 -37.10
N GLY A 305 1.66 7.32 -36.35
CA GLY A 305 2.46 6.40 -35.52
C GLY A 305 3.11 6.99 -34.26
N MET A 306 3.00 8.30 -34.03
CA MET A 306 3.57 8.96 -32.85
C MET A 306 2.63 8.88 -31.65
N VAL A 307 3.20 8.86 -30.45
CA VAL A 307 2.47 8.90 -29.17
C VAL A 307 2.96 10.10 -28.37
N PHE A 308 2.05 10.97 -27.97
CA PHE A 308 2.35 12.20 -27.24
C PHE A 308 1.89 12.11 -25.78
N ALA A 309 2.59 12.78 -24.89
CA ALA A 309 2.17 13.00 -23.52
C ALA A 309 1.79 14.47 -23.31
N CYS A 310 0.71 14.72 -22.57
CA CYS A 310 0.42 16.07 -22.07
C CYS A 310 1.43 16.41 -20.98
N THR A 311 2.14 17.53 -21.12
CA THR A 311 3.17 17.99 -20.18
C THR A 311 2.79 19.27 -19.44
N SER A 312 1.99 20.14 -20.06
CA SER A 312 1.49 21.37 -19.43
C SER A 312 0.20 21.86 -20.11
N MET A 313 -0.50 22.79 -19.46
CA MET A 313 -1.74 23.38 -19.96
C MET A 313 -1.75 24.88 -19.63
N SER A 314 -2.25 25.69 -20.56
CA SER A 314 -2.51 27.13 -20.40
C SER A 314 -4.02 27.39 -20.39
N ASP A 315 -4.43 28.66 -20.38
CA ASP A 315 -5.84 29.06 -20.45
C ASP A 315 -6.50 28.73 -21.81
N THR A 316 -5.71 28.46 -22.85
CA THR A 316 -6.23 28.28 -24.22
C THR A 316 -5.65 27.08 -24.97
N THR A 317 -4.56 26.48 -24.48
CA THR A 317 -3.81 25.41 -25.16
C THR A 317 -3.34 24.34 -24.18
N ILE A 318 -3.04 23.15 -24.72
CA ILE A 318 -2.37 22.06 -24.02
C ILE A 318 -1.07 21.70 -24.74
N THR A 319 0.01 21.49 -24.00
CA THR A 319 1.31 21.11 -24.56
C THR A 319 1.41 19.60 -24.67
N MET A 320 1.53 19.10 -25.89
CA MET A 320 1.70 17.69 -26.22
C MET A 320 3.14 17.42 -26.66
N VAL A 321 3.78 16.41 -26.07
CA VAL A 321 5.19 16.10 -26.31
C VAL A 321 5.39 14.65 -26.73
N HIS A 322 6.06 14.41 -27.86
CA HIS A 322 6.55 13.11 -28.30
C HIS A 322 8.08 13.05 -28.13
N LYS A 323 8.57 12.03 -27.43
CA LYS A 323 10.01 11.79 -27.23
C LYS A 323 10.43 10.53 -27.99
N PRO A 324 10.89 10.66 -29.25
CA PRO A 324 11.44 9.53 -29.99
C PRO A 324 12.75 9.04 -29.35
N PRO A 325 13.07 7.73 -29.40
CA PRO A 325 14.23 7.16 -28.73
C PRO A 325 15.59 7.74 -29.16
N LEU A 326 15.76 8.12 -30.43
CA LEU A 326 17.05 8.48 -31.03
C LEU A 326 17.01 9.84 -31.76
N GLU A 327 15.89 10.55 -31.68
CA GLU A 327 15.67 11.80 -32.38
C GLU A 327 15.31 12.91 -31.39
N GLN A 328 15.20 14.14 -31.87
CA GLN A 328 14.81 15.26 -31.03
C GLN A 328 13.34 15.18 -30.60
N GLU A 329 13.06 15.77 -29.45
CA GLU A 329 11.72 15.91 -28.92
C GLU A 329 10.84 16.76 -29.86
N ILE A 330 9.60 16.29 -30.08
CA ILE A 330 8.58 17.03 -30.82
C ILE A 330 7.59 17.56 -29.80
N GLN A 331 7.48 18.88 -29.70
CA GLN A 331 6.51 19.57 -28.86
C GLN A 331 5.47 20.27 -29.75
N VAL A 332 4.19 20.16 -29.36
CA VAL A 332 3.05 20.76 -30.06
C VAL A 332 2.12 21.40 -29.04
N ASP A 333 1.88 22.69 -29.18
CA ASP A 333 0.85 23.39 -28.39
C ASP A 333 -0.49 23.28 -29.11
N VAL A 334 -1.43 22.54 -28.53
CA VAL A 334 -2.72 22.21 -29.14
C VAL A 334 -3.81 23.11 -28.56
N PRO A 335 -4.47 23.95 -29.39
CA PRO A 335 -5.63 24.73 -28.94
C PRO A 335 -6.78 23.83 -28.48
N PHE A 336 -7.56 24.26 -27.49
CA PHE A 336 -8.68 23.46 -26.99
C PHE A 336 -9.72 23.11 -28.06
N ALA A 337 -9.94 23.99 -29.04
CA ALA A 337 -10.83 23.73 -30.18
C ALA A 337 -10.38 22.51 -31.02
N ASP A 338 -9.09 22.18 -30.99
CA ASP A 338 -8.48 21.12 -31.79
C ASP A 338 -8.26 19.81 -31.01
N LEU A 339 -8.56 19.78 -29.72
CA LEU A 339 -8.41 18.59 -28.88
C LEU A 339 -9.21 17.38 -29.39
N GLY A 340 -10.36 17.60 -30.01
CA GLY A 340 -11.18 16.53 -30.60
C GLY A 340 -10.48 15.76 -31.73
N LYS A 341 -9.38 16.29 -32.27
CA LYS A 341 -8.54 15.61 -33.29
C LYS A 341 -7.59 14.58 -32.67
N TRP A 342 -7.34 14.66 -31.36
CA TRP A 342 -6.42 13.80 -30.62
C TRP A 342 -7.16 12.66 -29.94
N LYS A 343 -6.71 11.43 -30.18
CA LYS A 343 -7.32 10.22 -29.60
C LYS A 343 -6.45 9.69 -28.48
N VAL A 344 -7.09 9.35 -27.37
CA VAL A 344 -6.47 8.61 -26.26
C VAL A 344 -5.98 7.26 -26.77
N THR A 345 -4.75 6.88 -26.39
CA THR A 345 -4.18 5.57 -26.72
C THR A 345 -3.63 4.86 -25.49
N ARG A 346 -3.58 3.53 -25.57
CA ARG A 346 -2.87 2.67 -24.61
C ARG A 346 -1.43 2.38 -25.04
N CYS A 347 -1.05 2.78 -26.25
CA CYS A 347 0.32 2.64 -26.72
C CYS A 347 1.26 3.49 -25.86
N HIS A 348 2.46 2.96 -25.61
CA HIS A 348 3.52 3.68 -24.91
C HIS A 348 4.48 4.33 -25.90
N MET A 349 5.07 5.47 -25.51
CA MET A 349 6.27 5.96 -26.19
C MET A 349 7.39 4.92 -26.10
N ALA A 350 8.08 4.70 -27.22
CA ALA A 350 9.25 3.84 -27.26
C ALA A 350 10.36 4.39 -26.33
N LYS A 351 11.15 3.49 -25.74
CA LYS A 351 12.23 3.83 -24.80
C LYS A 351 13.53 3.16 -25.22
N VAL A 352 14.64 3.88 -25.10
CA VAL A 352 15.98 3.29 -25.21
C VAL A 352 16.31 2.59 -23.89
N CYS A 353 16.89 1.39 -23.97
CA CYS A 353 17.49 0.75 -22.81
C CYS A 353 18.76 1.54 -22.42
N PRO A 354 18.88 2.06 -21.19
CA PRO A 354 20.04 2.87 -20.79
C PRO A 354 21.35 2.11 -21.00
N ALA A 355 22.38 2.77 -21.53
CA ALA A 355 23.68 2.15 -21.79
C ALA A 355 24.28 1.40 -20.56
N PRO A 356 24.20 1.94 -19.32
CA PRO A 356 24.67 1.22 -18.12
C PRO A 356 23.90 -0.07 -17.82
N THR A 357 22.66 -0.19 -18.32
CA THR A 357 21.84 -1.39 -18.21
C THR A 357 22.15 -2.39 -19.33
N VAL A 358 22.49 -1.92 -20.53
CA VAL A 358 22.77 -2.79 -21.69
C VAL A 358 24.04 -3.62 -21.47
N GLU A 359 25.16 -2.97 -21.16
CA GLU A 359 26.48 -3.63 -21.10
C GLU A 359 26.51 -4.90 -20.22
N PRO A 360 26.05 -4.90 -18.95
CA PRO A 360 26.09 -6.10 -18.11
C PRO A 360 25.12 -7.20 -18.56
N LEU A 361 24.12 -6.89 -19.40
CA LEU A 361 23.12 -7.84 -19.90
C LEU A 361 23.47 -8.43 -21.26
N LEU A 362 24.55 -7.96 -21.91
CA LEU A 362 25.04 -8.56 -23.15
C LEU A 362 25.56 -9.98 -22.87
N PRO A 363 25.29 -10.98 -23.75
CA PRO A 363 25.63 -12.39 -23.47
C PRO A 363 27.10 -12.65 -23.10
N GLN A 364 28.04 -11.87 -23.64
CA GLN A 364 29.46 -11.99 -23.30
C GLN A 364 29.78 -11.62 -21.84
N ASN A 365 28.94 -10.79 -21.22
CA ASN A 365 29.13 -10.27 -19.87
C ASN A 365 28.23 -10.98 -18.84
N VAL A 366 27.28 -11.80 -19.28
CA VAL A 366 26.38 -12.56 -18.39
C VAL A 366 27.05 -13.87 -17.95
N PRO A 367 27.28 -14.11 -16.64
CA PRO A 367 27.99 -15.30 -16.14
C PRO A 367 27.35 -16.63 -16.56
N TYR A 368 26.01 -16.68 -16.62
CA TYR A 368 25.28 -17.86 -17.07
C TYR A 368 25.64 -18.25 -18.52
N CYS A 369 25.73 -17.28 -19.43
CA CYS A 369 26.10 -17.53 -20.83
C CYS A 369 27.56 -18.01 -20.95
N GLN A 370 28.45 -17.50 -20.11
CA GLN A 370 29.84 -17.94 -20.07
C GLN A 370 29.96 -19.39 -19.56
N GLU A 371 29.21 -19.75 -18.51
CA GLU A 371 29.18 -21.12 -17.96
C GLU A 371 28.61 -22.12 -18.98
N GLU A 372 27.52 -21.78 -19.68
CA GLU A 372 26.92 -22.65 -20.69
C GLU A 372 27.89 -22.91 -21.86
N ARG A 373 28.63 -21.88 -22.29
CA ARG A 373 29.70 -22.04 -23.28
C ARG A 373 30.79 -23.02 -22.79
N LEU A 374 31.22 -22.92 -21.52
CA LEU A 374 32.19 -23.84 -20.93
C LEU A 374 31.65 -25.28 -20.84
N ARG A 375 30.37 -25.46 -20.51
CA ARG A 375 29.72 -26.79 -20.48
C ARG A 375 29.75 -27.47 -21.84
N LEU A 376 29.46 -26.72 -22.92
CA LEU A 376 29.51 -27.23 -24.29
C LEU A 376 30.94 -27.63 -24.68
N GLN A 377 31.94 -26.81 -24.36
CA GLN A 377 33.35 -27.14 -24.59
C GLN A 377 33.79 -28.38 -23.81
N ALA A 378 33.38 -28.50 -22.53
CA ALA A 378 33.66 -29.68 -21.72
C ALA A 378 33.01 -30.95 -22.29
N THR A 379 31.81 -30.83 -22.85
CA THR A 379 31.11 -31.94 -23.54
C THR A 379 31.89 -32.38 -24.78
N LEU A 380 32.30 -31.44 -25.64
CA LEU A 380 33.10 -31.75 -26.83
C LEU A 380 34.45 -32.38 -26.46
N ALA A 381 35.13 -31.84 -25.45
CA ALA A 381 36.38 -32.38 -24.94
C ALA A 381 36.23 -33.84 -24.44
N LEU A 382 35.12 -34.14 -23.75
CA LEU A 382 34.82 -35.49 -23.29
C LEU A 382 34.63 -36.46 -24.46
N HIS A 383 33.94 -36.02 -25.52
CA HIS A 383 33.80 -36.78 -26.76
C HIS A 383 35.16 -37.03 -27.43
N GLU A 384 36.03 -36.03 -27.53
CA GLU A 384 37.40 -36.21 -28.07
C GLU A 384 38.21 -37.25 -27.26
N ALA A 385 38.07 -37.24 -25.92
CA ALA A 385 38.74 -38.22 -25.05
C ALA A 385 38.19 -39.64 -25.22
N HIS A 386 36.87 -39.77 -25.38
CA HIS A 386 36.24 -41.04 -25.70
C HIS A 386 36.72 -41.55 -27.07
N ASP A 387 36.70 -40.71 -28.10
CA ASP A 387 37.10 -41.04 -29.47
C ASP A 387 38.53 -41.56 -29.55
N LYS A 388 39.45 -40.93 -28.82
CA LYS A 388 40.86 -41.36 -28.73
C LYS A 388 41.05 -42.73 -28.08
N HIS A 389 40.11 -43.16 -27.25
CA HIS A 389 40.18 -44.40 -26.47
C HIS A 389 39.00 -45.33 -26.74
N GLN A 390 38.38 -45.21 -27.92
CA GLN A 390 37.29 -46.08 -28.33
C GLN A 390 37.74 -47.54 -28.34
N VAL A 391 36.83 -48.39 -27.89
CA VAL A 391 36.97 -49.84 -27.97
C VAL A 391 35.93 -50.35 -28.95
N ASN A 392 36.27 -51.38 -29.72
CA ASN A 392 35.37 -51.98 -30.69
C ASN A 392 34.84 -53.36 -30.23
N HIS A 393 33.87 -53.89 -30.97
CA HIS A 393 33.20 -55.17 -30.68
C HIS A 393 34.11 -56.41 -30.78
N LEU A 394 35.35 -56.26 -31.28
CA LEU A 394 36.36 -57.33 -31.31
C LEU A 394 37.24 -57.32 -30.05
N GLN A 395 37.21 -56.23 -29.28
CA GLN A 395 38.05 -56.06 -28.08
C GLN A 395 37.29 -56.39 -26.81
N VAL A 396 36.00 -56.05 -26.74
CA VAL A 396 35.17 -56.27 -25.55
C VAL A 396 33.81 -56.85 -25.91
N ALA A 397 33.28 -57.67 -25.00
CA ALA A 397 31.92 -58.21 -25.07
C ALA A 397 31.09 -57.70 -23.90
N PHE A 398 29.85 -57.34 -24.19
CA PHE A 398 28.84 -57.00 -23.20
C PHE A 398 28.03 -58.25 -22.89
N VAL A 399 27.91 -58.62 -21.62
CA VAL A 399 27.17 -59.81 -21.17
C VAL A 399 26.08 -59.38 -20.21
N THR A 400 24.90 -59.95 -20.37
CA THR A 400 23.77 -59.83 -19.43
C THR A 400 23.55 -61.15 -18.72
N SER A 401 23.05 -61.11 -17.48
CA SER A 401 22.68 -62.32 -16.71
C SER A 401 23.84 -63.31 -16.45
N PRO A 402 24.90 -62.93 -15.69
CA PRO A 402 25.07 -61.67 -14.95
C PRO A 402 25.67 -60.55 -15.80
N THR A 403 25.33 -59.29 -15.46
CA THR A 403 25.84 -58.12 -16.19
C THR A 403 27.35 -57.93 -16.02
N GLY A 404 28.10 -57.91 -17.12
CA GLY A 404 29.54 -57.67 -17.08
C GLY A 404 30.13 -57.25 -18.42
N LEU A 405 31.36 -56.72 -18.36
CA LEU A 405 32.19 -56.43 -19.53
C LEU A 405 33.34 -57.43 -19.56
N TYR A 406 33.52 -58.11 -20.69
CA TYR A 406 34.57 -59.11 -20.87
C TYR A 406 35.55 -58.64 -21.93
N THR A 407 36.82 -58.99 -21.77
CA THR A 407 37.79 -58.85 -22.86
C THR A 407 37.65 -60.02 -23.84
N LEU A 408 37.78 -59.78 -25.15
CA LEU A 408 37.80 -60.81 -26.18
C LEU A 408 39.23 -61.13 -26.66
N GLN A 409 40.22 -60.31 -26.29
CA GLN A 409 41.62 -60.47 -26.70
C GLN A 409 42.57 -60.27 -25.50
N PRO A 410 43.73 -60.95 -25.45
CA PRO A 410 44.63 -60.82 -24.32
C PRO A 410 45.24 -59.41 -24.25
N LEU A 411 45.12 -58.75 -23.09
CA LEU A 411 45.77 -57.50 -22.76
C LEU A 411 47.16 -57.80 -22.19
N LYS A 412 48.21 -57.67 -23.03
CA LYS A 412 49.57 -58.13 -22.69
C LYS A 412 50.31 -57.28 -21.64
N LYS A 413 49.86 -56.04 -21.38
CA LYS A 413 50.50 -55.08 -20.47
C LYS A 413 49.46 -54.29 -19.71
N ALA A 414 49.80 -53.80 -18.52
CA ALA A 414 48.98 -52.85 -17.76
C ALA A 414 48.78 -51.54 -18.54
N LYS A 415 47.68 -50.84 -18.25
CA LYS A 415 47.30 -49.51 -18.76
C LYS A 415 47.10 -49.38 -20.27
N VAL A 416 46.84 -50.51 -20.95
CA VAL A 416 46.63 -50.58 -22.40
C VAL A 416 45.17 -50.28 -22.74
N LEU A 417 44.23 -50.91 -22.03
CA LEU A 417 42.81 -50.64 -22.18
C LEU A 417 42.44 -49.42 -21.33
N LYS A 418 41.79 -48.42 -21.93
CA LYS A 418 41.29 -47.24 -21.20
C LYS A 418 39.82 -47.06 -21.54
N LEU A 419 38.96 -47.30 -20.57
CA LEU A 419 37.53 -47.06 -20.70
C LEU A 419 37.27 -45.63 -20.22
N VAL A 420 36.83 -44.77 -21.13
CA VAL A 420 36.47 -43.38 -20.82
C VAL A 420 34.95 -43.31 -20.62
N PRO A 421 34.46 -42.74 -19.50
CA PRO A 421 33.04 -42.50 -19.30
C PRO A 421 32.56 -41.45 -20.31
N ILE A 422 31.36 -41.62 -20.85
CA ILE A 422 30.73 -40.63 -21.74
C ILE A 422 29.24 -40.53 -21.45
N GLY A 423 28.68 -39.33 -21.56
CA GLY A 423 27.29 -39.07 -21.19
C GLY A 423 26.96 -37.58 -21.14
N ASN A 424 25.85 -37.26 -20.46
CA ASN A 424 25.45 -35.88 -20.22
C ASN A 424 26.39 -35.20 -19.22
N VAL A 425 26.80 -33.98 -19.55
CA VAL A 425 27.69 -33.16 -18.72
C VAL A 425 26.90 -32.05 -18.04
N SER A 426 27.01 -31.97 -16.72
CA SER A 426 26.42 -30.92 -15.89
C SER A 426 27.42 -30.44 -14.85
N LYS A 427 27.34 -29.18 -14.41
CA LYS A 427 28.23 -28.66 -13.36
C LYS A 427 28.08 -29.50 -12.08
N ALA A 428 29.20 -29.87 -11.46
CA ALA A 428 29.17 -30.64 -10.22
C ALA A 428 28.56 -29.81 -9.09
N LYS A 429 27.81 -30.46 -8.20
CA LYS A 429 27.34 -29.87 -6.95
C LYS A 429 28.52 -29.73 -5.98
N GLU A 430 28.43 -28.78 -5.04
CA GLU A 430 29.43 -28.60 -3.96
C GLU A 430 29.68 -29.89 -3.17
N SER A 431 28.63 -30.69 -2.97
CA SER A 431 28.71 -32.06 -2.43
C SER A 431 28.13 -33.04 -3.46
N PRO A 432 28.96 -33.61 -4.34
CA PRO A 432 28.50 -34.55 -5.35
C PRO A 432 28.04 -35.86 -4.70
N PRO A 433 27.03 -36.55 -5.27
CA PRO A 433 26.61 -37.86 -4.78
C PRO A 433 27.78 -38.84 -4.74
N LYS A 434 27.73 -39.77 -3.78
CA LYS A 434 28.73 -40.83 -3.68
C LYS A 434 28.77 -41.65 -4.99
N GLY A 435 29.98 -41.82 -5.53
CA GLY A 435 30.19 -42.49 -6.82
C GLY A 435 29.90 -41.62 -8.05
N ALA A 436 29.68 -40.31 -7.89
CA ALA A 436 29.61 -39.39 -9.02
C ALA A 436 30.93 -39.41 -9.81
N ILE A 437 30.79 -39.46 -11.13
CA ILE A 437 31.93 -39.43 -12.05
C ILE A 437 32.20 -37.97 -12.38
N LEU A 438 33.38 -37.49 -12.00
CA LEU A 438 33.74 -36.08 -12.08
C LEU A 438 34.91 -35.89 -13.03
N MET A 439 34.86 -34.85 -13.85
CA MET A 439 35.96 -34.42 -14.72
C MET A 439 36.26 -32.94 -14.49
N ASP A 440 37.52 -32.55 -14.64
CA ASP A 440 37.94 -31.16 -14.51
C ASP A 440 38.22 -30.57 -15.90
N PHE A 441 37.59 -29.43 -16.19
CA PHE A 441 37.77 -28.69 -17.44
C PHE A 441 37.49 -27.20 -17.24
N GLY A 442 38.37 -26.34 -17.75
CA GLY A 442 38.18 -24.88 -17.69
C GLY A 442 38.13 -24.31 -16.28
N GLY A 443 38.82 -24.93 -15.31
CA GLY A 443 38.81 -24.52 -13.90
C GLY A 443 37.56 -24.91 -13.11
N LEU A 444 36.64 -25.65 -13.73
CA LEU A 444 35.42 -26.17 -13.11
C LEU A 444 35.41 -27.69 -13.09
N THR A 445 34.73 -28.25 -12.10
CA THR A 445 34.44 -29.68 -12.02
C THR A 445 33.04 -29.96 -12.57
N TRP A 446 32.97 -30.91 -13.48
CA TRP A 446 31.76 -31.33 -14.18
C TRP A 446 31.42 -32.77 -13.82
N GLN A 447 30.14 -33.05 -13.60
CA GLN A 447 29.62 -34.39 -13.40
C GLN A 447 29.21 -35.00 -14.74
N ILE A 448 29.64 -36.24 -14.97
CA ILE A 448 29.25 -37.05 -16.13
C ILE A 448 28.13 -38.00 -15.69
N GLN A 449 26.98 -37.91 -16.35
CA GLN A 449 25.85 -38.82 -16.17
C GLN A 449 25.72 -39.71 -17.40
N GLY A 450 25.96 -41.01 -17.23
CA GLY A 450 25.88 -41.98 -18.31
C GLY A 450 24.50 -41.99 -18.96
N TRP A 451 24.47 -42.15 -20.28
CA TRP A 451 23.23 -42.38 -21.00
C TRP A 451 22.64 -43.75 -20.68
N LYS A 452 21.39 -43.96 -21.09
CA LYS A 452 20.68 -45.22 -20.89
C LYS A 452 21.44 -46.37 -21.58
N GLN A 453 21.75 -47.40 -20.81
CA GLN A 453 22.45 -48.59 -21.31
C GLN A 453 21.45 -49.62 -21.88
N PHE A 454 21.77 -50.26 -22.99
CA PHE A 454 20.96 -51.31 -23.60
C PHE A 454 21.13 -52.63 -22.83
N GLN A 455 20.04 -53.26 -22.35
CA GLN A 455 20.11 -54.45 -21.48
C GLN A 455 19.32 -55.65 -21.99
N SER A 456 18.54 -55.51 -23.06
CA SER A 456 17.59 -56.54 -23.53
C SER A 456 18.12 -57.23 -24.77
N PHE A 457 19.04 -58.18 -24.62
CA PHE A 457 19.77 -58.78 -25.74
C PHE A 457 18.97 -59.85 -26.51
N GLU A 458 17.90 -60.40 -25.92
CA GLU A 458 17.16 -61.54 -26.48
C GLU A 458 15.82 -61.14 -27.16
N ASP A 459 15.12 -60.10 -26.67
CA ASP A 459 13.69 -59.89 -27.01
C ASP A 459 13.29 -58.49 -27.51
N ALA A 460 14.23 -57.55 -27.66
CA ALA A 460 13.91 -56.19 -28.13
C ALA A 460 14.94 -55.62 -29.11
N SER A 461 14.49 -55.03 -30.21
CA SER A 461 15.36 -54.22 -31.07
C SER A 461 15.86 -52.98 -30.32
N PRO A 462 17.14 -52.57 -30.46
CA PRO A 462 17.66 -51.35 -29.84
C PRO A 462 16.81 -50.13 -30.19
N LYS A 463 16.52 -49.28 -29.20
CA LYS A 463 15.85 -47.99 -29.43
C LYS A 463 16.88 -46.94 -29.85
N PRO A 464 16.47 -45.84 -30.54
CA PRO A 464 17.41 -44.83 -31.03
C PRO A 464 18.37 -44.22 -30.00
N ASN A 465 18.00 -44.20 -28.72
CA ASN A 465 18.80 -43.63 -27.63
C ASN A 465 19.44 -44.69 -26.71
N ASP A 466 19.32 -45.98 -27.04
CA ASP A 466 19.97 -47.04 -26.27
C ASP A 466 21.48 -47.08 -26.62
N THR A 467 22.33 -47.16 -25.59
CA THR A 467 23.78 -47.12 -25.76
C THR A 467 24.48 -48.28 -25.07
N LEU A 468 25.71 -48.58 -25.49
CA LEU A 468 26.61 -49.51 -24.79
C LEU A 468 27.93 -48.80 -24.56
N VAL A 469 28.10 -48.24 -23.36
CA VAL A 469 29.30 -47.51 -22.97
C VAL A 469 30.12 -48.38 -22.00
N PRO A 470 31.26 -48.95 -22.43
CA PRO A 470 32.03 -49.95 -21.68
C PRO A 470 32.34 -49.56 -20.23
N TYR A 471 32.63 -48.28 -19.97
CA TYR A 471 32.94 -47.79 -18.62
C TYR A 471 31.85 -48.17 -17.61
N PHE A 472 30.56 -48.08 -17.98
CA PHE A 472 29.44 -48.39 -17.09
C PHE A 472 29.12 -49.89 -16.95
N TRP A 473 29.78 -50.73 -17.74
CA TRP A 473 29.62 -52.20 -17.73
C TRP A 473 30.71 -52.93 -16.97
N CYS A 474 31.85 -52.28 -16.73
CA CYS A 474 32.85 -52.75 -15.78
C CYS A 474 32.25 -52.73 -14.36
N LYS A 475 32.34 -53.83 -13.61
CA LYS A 475 31.70 -53.95 -12.29
C LYS A 475 32.70 -53.88 -11.14
N ALA A 476 32.22 -53.40 -10.00
CA ALA A 476 32.98 -53.46 -8.75
C ALA A 476 33.00 -54.90 -8.21
N THR A 477 34.12 -55.32 -7.64
CA THR A 477 34.27 -56.61 -6.94
C THR A 477 34.96 -56.42 -5.59
N LYS A 478 34.70 -57.34 -4.65
CA LYS A 478 35.47 -57.46 -3.39
C LYS A 478 36.61 -58.46 -3.51
N GLU A 479 36.59 -59.27 -4.57
CA GLU A 479 37.58 -60.30 -4.88
C GLU A 479 38.69 -59.71 -5.77
N ASP A 480 39.46 -60.57 -6.43
CA ASP A 480 40.53 -60.15 -7.33
C ASP A 480 40.02 -59.27 -8.48
N SER A 481 40.55 -58.05 -8.55
CA SER A 481 40.29 -57.09 -9.63
C SER A 481 41.42 -57.07 -10.67
N ASN A 482 41.08 -56.64 -11.88
CA ASN A 482 42.02 -56.48 -13.00
C ASN A 482 41.94 -55.08 -13.66
N MET A 483 41.05 -54.22 -13.16
CA MET A 483 40.90 -52.83 -13.54
C MET A 483 41.11 -51.90 -12.34
N GLU A 484 41.64 -50.71 -12.59
CA GLU A 484 41.86 -49.66 -11.60
C GLU A 484 41.36 -48.30 -12.12
N PHE A 485 41.04 -47.40 -11.19
CA PHE A 485 40.73 -46.01 -11.53
C PHE A 485 42.02 -45.25 -11.89
N GLY A 486 41.96 -44.52 -12.99
CA GLY A 486 43.03 -43.63 -13.44
C GLY A 486 42.47 -42.33 -13.99
N HIS A 487 43.35 -41.51 -14.56
CA HIS A 487 42.97 -40.29 -15.26
C HIS A 487 43.67 -40.23 -16.61
N VAL A 488 42.98 -39.66 -17.60
CA VAL A 488 43.59 -39.23 -18.86
C VAL A 488 43.57 -37.71 -18.90
N ASN A 489 44.73 -37.13 -19.17
CA ASN A 489 44.85 -35.73 -19.50
C ASN A 489 44.89 -35.60 -21.03
N LEU A 490 43.92 -34.91 -21.61
CA LEU A 490 43.85 -34.65 -23.03
C LEU A 490 43.97 -33.15 -23.28
N SER A 491 44.92 -32.78 -24.14
CA SER A 491 44.93 -31.45 -24.75
C SER A 491 43.91 -31.45 -25.88
N THR A 492 42.87 -30.64 -25.73
CA THR A 492 41.79 -30.46 -26.70
C THR A 492 41.90 -29.07 -27.32
N ASN A 493 41.14 -28.83 -28.39
CA ASN A 493 41.05 -27.51 -29.01
C ASN A 493 40.50 -26.41 -28.08
N TYR A 494 39.92 -26.79 -26.93
CA TYR A 494 39.27 -25.88 -25.98
C TYR A 494 39.99 -25.79 -24.64
N GLY A 495 41.05 -26.57 -24.42
CA GLY A 495 41.82 -26.61 -23.17
C GLY A 495 42.24 -28.02 -22.75
N THR A 496 42.78 -28.13 -21.54
CA THR A 496 43.19 -29.42 -20.98
C THR A 496 42.03 -30.05 -20.21
N LEU A 497 41.58 -31.22 -20.68
CA LEU A 497 40.60 -32.05 -19.99
C LEU A 497 41.33 -33.07 -19.10
N LYS A 498 40.90 -33.17 -17.84
CA LYS A 498 41.26 -34.29 -16.96
C LYS A 498 40.00 -35.12 -16.70
N VAL A 499 39.94 -36.31 -17.29
CA VAL A 499 38.79 -37.22 -17.20
C VAL A 499 39.19 -38.52 -16.49
N PRO A 500 38.36 -39.05 -15.57
CA PRO A 500 38.60 -40.33 -14.94
C PRO A 500 38.41 -41.45 -15.97
N VAL A 501 39.19 -42.52 -15.85
CA VAL A 501 39.10 -43.70 -16.70
C VAL A 501 39.21 -44.96 -15.87
N LEU A 502 38.68 -46.07 -16.36
CA LEU A 502 39.02 -47.40 -15.87
C LEU A 502 40.08 -48.00 -16.80
N THR A 503 41.18 -48.49 -16.22
CA THR A 503 42.28 -49.06 -17.00
C THR A 503 42.76 -50.37 -16.41
N ASN A 504 43.29 -51.27 -17.23
CA ASN A 504 43.71 -52.57 -16.73
C ASN A 504 44.98 -52.45 -15.87
N SER A 505 44.94 -52.95 -14.63
CA SER A 505 46.05 -52.83 -13.67
C SER A 505 47.17 -53.84 -13.91
N LYS A 506 46.84 -54.95 -14.58
CA LYS A 506 47.75 -56.06 -14.92
C LYS A 506 47.44 -56.64 -16.31
N ALA A 507 48.21 -57.61 -16.75
CA ALA A 507 47.86 -58.39 -17.94
C ALA A 507 46.54 -59.15 -17.70
N VAL A 508 45.71 -59.26 -18.74
CA VAL A 508 44.38 -59.90 -18.68
C VAL A 508 44.25 -60.85 -19.85
N GLU A 509 43.90 -62.11 -19.60
CA GLU A 509 43.72 -63.10 -20.66
C GLU A 509 42.43 -62.84 -21.45
N ALA A 510 42.32 -63.42 -22.65
CA ALA A 510 41.08 -63.37 -23.41
C ALA A 510 39.91 -64.03 -22.63
N ASN A 511 38.70 -63.55 -22.87
CA ASN A 511 37.45 -64.01 -22.27
C ASN A 511 37.36 -63.85 -20.74
N GLN A 512 38.17 -62.97 -20.15
CA GLN A 512 38.07 -62.63 -18.73
C GLN A 512 37.15 -61.43 -18.48
N VAL A 513 36.44 -61.45 -17.37
CA VAL A 513 35.60 -60.33 -16.90
C VAL A 513 36.48 -59.18 -16.42
N LEU A 514 36.09 -57.94 -16.74
CA LEU A 514 36.75 -56.71 -16.32
C LEU A 514 36.09 -56.19 -15.03
N LEU A 515 36.87 -56.18 -13.94
CA LEU A 515 36.42 -55.86 -12.60
C LEU A 515 37.37 -54.87 -11.92
N TYR A 516 36.80 -53.90 -11.20
CA TYR A 516 37.57 -52.96 -10.37
C TYR A 516 37.27 -53.15 -8.88
N GLN A 517 38.22 -52.78 -8.02
CA GLN A 517 38.05 -52.95 -6.58
C GLN A 517 36.90 -52.08 -6.04
N LYS A 518 35.99 -52.68 -5.28
CA LYS A 518 35.01 -51.94 -4.49
C LYS A 518 35.74 -51.26 -3.33
N VAL A 519 35.69 -49.94 -3.25
CA VAL A 519 36.22 -49.19 -2.10
C VAL A 519 35.28 -49.46 -0.91
N ASP A 520 35.78 -50.10 0.15
CA ASP A 520 35.06 -50.29 1.43
C ASP A 520 35.19 -49.01 2.29
N ASP A 521 34.14 -48.65 3.01
CA ASP A 521 33.87 -47.30 3.53
C ASP A 521 34.47 -46.93 4.90
N ASP A 522 35.46 -47.65 5.44
CA ASP A 522 35.83 -47.54 6.86
C ASP A 522 37.29 -47.12 7.16
N THR A 523 37.86 -46.19 6.40
CA THR A 523 39.10 -45.50 6.84
C THR A 523 39.15 -44.05 6.36
N THR A 524 38.56 -43.15 7.15
CA THR A 524 39.08 -41.79 7.28
C THR A 524 39.60 -41.63 8.70
N GLU A 525 40.92 -41.62 8.84
CA GLU A 525 41.62 -41.24 10.06
C GLU A 525 41.11 -39.86 10.52
N ALA A 526 40.60 -39.84 11.75
CA ALA A 526 40.42 -38.63 12.51
C ALA A 526 41.80 -38.02 12.80
N THR A 527 42.09 -36.86 12.22
CA THR A 527 43.02 -35.92 12.83
C THR A 527 42.20 -34.88 13.57
N GLU A 528 42.23 -35.00 14.90
CA GLU A 528 41.70 -34.03 15.83
C GLU A 528 42.46 -32.70 15.69
N THR A 529 41.74 -31.61 15.45
CA THR A 529 42.03 -30.34 16.12
C THR A 529 40.71 -29.73 16.57
N THR A 530 40.59 -29.76 17.89
CA THR A 530 39.75 -29.05 18.85
C THR A 530 39.14 -27.70 18.46
N GLU A 531 37.92 -27.52 19.00
CA GLU A 531 37.27 -26.31 19.53
C GLU A 531 36.38 -25.44 18.61
N GLY A 532 35.08 -25.39 18.97
CA GLY A 532 34.22 -24.22 18.68
C GLY A 532 32.73 -24.45 18.39
N ALA A 533 31.93 -24.70 19.44
CA ALA A 533 30.54 -24.25 19.63
C ALA A 533 29.38 -24.65 18.66
N THR A 534 28.54 -25.59 19.15
CA THR A 534 27.05 -25.65 19.26
C THR A 534 26.08 -25.19 18.13
N PRO A 535 24.92 -25.87 17.96
CA PRO A 535 24.14 -25.89 16.72
C PRO A 535 22.91 -24.97 16.72
N SER A 536 22.47 -24.51 15.55
CA SER A 536 21.12 -23.96 15.36
C SER A 536 20.35 -24.72 14.28
N LYS A 537 19.30 -25.43 14.74
CA LYS A 537 18.24 -26.01 13.91
C LYS A 537 17.37 -24.89 13.35
N LYS A 538 17.11 -24.86 12.04
CA LYS A 538 15.83 -24.33 11.53
C LYS A 538 15.17 -25.33 10.56
N LYS A 539 13.95 -25.68 10.96
CA LYS A 539 13.01 -26.61 10.34
C LYS A 539 12.57 -26.11 8.96
N LYS A 540 12.40 -27.07 8.05
CA LYS A 540 11.53 -27.00 6.87
C LYS A 540 10.09 -26.66 7.29
N ALA A 541 9.51 -25.63 6.69
CA ALA A 541 8.06 -25.52 6.54
C ALA A 541 7.70 -25.98 5.13
N LYS A 542 6.75 -26.91 5.05
CA LYS A 542 6.10 -27.40 3.84
C LYS A 542 4.61 -27.07 4.02
N ARG A 543 4.01 -26.49 2.98
CA ARG A 543 2.66 -25.89 2.86
C ARG A 543 2.57 -24.41 3.23
#